data_AF-A0A4Q6DNC3-F1
#
_entry.id   AF-A0A4Q6DNC3-F1
#
_cell.length_a   1.000
_cell.length_b   1.000
_cell.length_c   1.000
_cell.angle_alpha   90.00
_cell.angle_beta   90.00
_cell.angle_gamma   90.00
#
_symmetry.space_group_name_H-M   'P 1'
#
loop_
_entity.id
_entity.type
_entity.pdbx_description
1 polymer ?
#
loop_
_entity_poly.entity_id
_entity_poly.type
_entity_poly.pdbx_seq_one_letter_code
_entity_poly.pdbx_strand_id
1 'polypeptide(L)'
;MKKIHLTLIGLLFCFYANAQKVTPQLNLIKGATYSTINKNVSKISQTINGQAMDINMVIEGKVSFNVTGIRDTVYDMQVRYDSLSMKMDLPTGEMKFSSERGSDPFSTIMGKIKSRSFPVVMSKKGKIISVSGIESLVTEIVNAMPD
;
A
#
# COMPACT_ATOMS: atom_id res chain seq x y z
N MET A 1 31.33 28.56 46.93
CA MET A 1 30.28 27.56 47.21
C MET A 1 28.99 27.79 46.41
N LYS A 2 28.40 29.00 46.36
CA LYS A 2 27.18 29.31 45.57
C LYS A 2 27.21 28.87 44.09
N LYS A 3 28.35 29.03 43.39
CA LYS A 3 28.50 28.62 41.98
C LYS A 3 28.41 27.10 41.78
N ILE A 4 28.95 26.30 42.71
CA ILE A 4 28.91 24.83 42.65
C ILE A 4 27.49 24.31 42.84
N HIS A 5 26.72 24.90 43.77
CA HIS A 5 25.31 24.53 43.95
C HIS A 5 24.46 24.87 42.73
N LEU A 6 24.76 26.00 42.06
CA LEU A 6 24.07 26.39 40.83
C LEU A 6 24.37 25.42 39.67
N THR A 7 25.63 24.97 39.53
CA THR A 7 26.00 23.96 38.54
C THR A 7 25.37 22.60 38.85
N LEU A 8 25.27 22.21 40.12
CA LEU A 8 24.66 20.94 40.53
C LEU A 8 23.15 20.90 40.25
N ILE A 9 22.45 22.02 40.48
CA ILE A 9 21.02 22.17 40.14
C ILE A 9 20.81 22.11 38.62
N GLY A 10 21.69 22.75 37.84
CA GLY A 10 21.65 22.69 36.37
C GLY A 10 21.84 21.27 35.84
N LEU A 11 22.76 20.50 36.43
CA LEU A 11 22.98 19.10 36.06
C LEU A 11 21.77 18.21 36.38
N LEU A 12 21.09 18.47 37.51
CA LEU A 12 19.90 17.73 37.92
C LEU A 12 18.74 17.93 36.93
N PHE A 13 18.56 19.14 36.39
CA PHE A 13 17.54 19.43 35.37
C PHE A 13 17.82 18.73 34.03
N CYS A 14 19.07 18.51 33.65
CA CYS A 14 19.42 17.79 32.42
C CYS A 14 19.02 16.30 32.45
N PHE A 15 18.90 15.67 33.63
CA PHE A 15 18.44 14.28 33.75
C PHE A 15 16.93 14.11 33.56
N TYR A 16 16.13 15.17 33.73
CA TYR A 16 14.67 15.12 33.51
C TYR A 16 14.27 15.32 32.05
N ALA A 17 15.21 15.71 31.18
CA ALA A 17 15.01 15.79 29.73
C ALA A 17 15.13 14.42 29.06
N ASN A 18 14.46 13.40 29.60
CA ASN A 18 14.28 12.14 28.88
C ASN A 18 13.13 12.33 27.87
N ALA A 19 13.48 12.39 26.59
CA ALA A 19 12.50 12.45 25.51
C ALA A 19 11.55 11.25 25.60
N GLN A 20 10.26 11.49 25.81
CA GLN A 20 9.25 10.43 25.81
C GLN A 20 9.28 9.73 24.45
N LYS A 21 9.55 8.42 24.45
CA LYS A 21 9.45 7.58 23.26
C LYS A 21 7.98 7.41 22.90
N VAL A 22 7.44 8.36 22.14
CA VAL A 22 6.13 8.18 21.52
C VAL A 22 6.31 7.12 20.43
N THR A 23 5.54 6.04 20.52
CA THR A 23 5.44 5.07 19.41
C THR A 23 4.16 5.39 18.65
N PRO A 24 4.24 6.03 17.47
CA PRO A 24 3.05 6.35 16.69
C PRO A 24 2.26 5.08 16.37
N GLN A 25 0.95 5.18 16.56
CA GLN A 25 0.00 4.13 16.21
C GLN A 25 -1.18 4.77 15.50
N LEU A 26 -1.76 4.03 14.57
CA LEU A 26 -3.02 4.36 13.95
C LEU A 26 -4.13 4.27 15.01
N ASN A 27 -5.11 5.18 14.92
CA ASN A 27 -6.30 5.19 15.76
C ASN A 27 -7.54 5.05 14.86
N LEU A 28 -7.70 3.87 14.27
CA LEU A 28 -8.80 3.60 13.34
C LEU A 28 -10.09 3.28 14.10
N ILE A 29 -11.22 3.70 13.54
CA ILE A 29 -12.56 3.53 14.11
C ILE A 29 -13.25 2.33 13.45
N LYS A 30 -13.84 1.44 14.25
CA LYS A 30 -14.63 0.30 13.75
C LYS A 30 -15.80 0.81 12.91
N GLY A 31 -16.02 0.21 11.74
CA GLY A 31 -17.05 0.59 10.78
C GLY A 31 -16.64 1.72 9.83
N ALA A 32 -15.59 2.49 10.16
CA ALA A 32 -15.09 3.52 9.27
C ALA A 32 -14.36 2.90 8.06
N THR A 33 -14.38 3.62 6.94
CA THR A 33 -13.64 3.27 5.73
C THR A 33 -12.61 4.34 5.44
N TYR A 34 -11.36 3.92 5.27
CA TYR A 34 -10.24 4.80 4.91
C TYR A 34 -9.79 4.46 3.49
N SER A 35 -9.59 5.47 2.66
CA SER A 35 -9.15 5.26 1.27
C SER A 35 -7.75 5.79 1.05
N THR A 36 -6.99 5.10 0.19
CA THR A 36 -5.67 5.53 -0.26
C THR A 36 -5.65 5.57 -1.79
N ILE A 37 -4.85 6.48 -2.34
CA ILE A 37 -4.51 6.50 -3.77
C ILE A 37 -3.01 6.25 -3.85
N ASN A 38 -2.62 5.16 -4.48
CA ASN A 38 -1.23 4.78 -4.66
C ASN A 38 -0.86 4.98 -6.12
N LYS A 39 0.18 5.76 -6.39
CA LYS A 39 0.75 5.94 -7.72
C LYS A 39 2.21 5.49 -7.68
N ASN A 40 2.50 4.44 -8.43
CA ASN A 40 3.85 3.91 -8.59
C ASN A 40 4.35 4.28 -9.98
N VAL A 41 5.55 4.85 -10.04
CA VAL A 41 6.23 5.18 -11.30
C VAL A 41 7.52 4.39 -11.33
N SER A 42 7.67 3.55 -12.34
CA SER A 42 8.79 2.64 -12.49
C SER A 42 9.43 2.84 -13.86
N LYS A 43 10.77 2.81 -13.91
CA LYS A 43 11.53 2.70 -15.14
C LYS A 43 12.13 1.30 -15.20
N ILE A 44 11.80 0.56 -16.25
CA ILE A 44 12.19 -0.84 -16.43
C ILE A 44 13.06 -0.92 -17.67
N SER A 45 14.31 -1.35 -17.51
CA SER A 45 15.21 -1.65 -18.64
C SER A 45 15.25 -3.16 -18.85
N GLN A 46 14.77 -3.61 -20.01
CA GLN A 46 14.77 -5.03 -20.38
C GLN A 46 15.36 -5.22 -21.78
N THR A 47 16.00 -6.37 -21.99
CA THR A 47 16.43 -6.79 -23.32
C THR A 47 15.40 -7.74 -23.89
N ILE A 48 14.71 -7.34 -24.96
CA ILE A 48 13.71 -8.17 -25.65
C ILE A 48 14.24 -8.41 -27.06
N ASN A 49 14.33 -9.67 -27.48
CA ASN A 49 14.89 -10.08 -28.78
C ASN A 49 16.29 -9.50 -29.07
N GLY A 50 17.12 -9.34 -28.05
CA GLY A 50 18.48 -8.78 -28.17
C GLY A 50 18.55 -7.25 -28.20
N GLN A 51 17.41 -6.55 -28.24
CA GLN A 51 17.35 -5.09 -28.21
C GLN A 51 17.05 -4.59 -26.79
N ALA A 52 17.85 -3.65 -26.30
CA ALA A 52 17.56 -2.95 -25.06
C ALA A 52 16.33 -2.04 -25.23
N MET A 53 15.36 -2.19 -24.34
CA MET A 53 14.16 -1.37 -24.27
C MET A 53 14.00 -0.80 -22.87
N ASP A 54 13.84 0.52 -22.81
CA ASP A 54 13.41 1.24 -21.63
C ASP A 54 11.89 1.40 -21.67
N ILE A 55 11.21 0.91 -20.64
CA ILE A 55 9.76 0.99 -20.46
C ILE A 55 9.50 1.88 -19.26
N ASN A 56 8.73 2.96 -19.44
CA ASN A 56 8.21 3.74 -18.32
C ASN A 56 6.82 3.23 -17.97
N MET A 57 6.63 2.78 -16.75
CA MET A 57 5.38 2.22 -16.26
C MET A 57 4.82 3.07 -15.14
N VAL A 58 3.53 3.41 -15.24
CA VAL A 58 2.77 4.07 -14.19
C VAL A 58 1.62 3.15 -13.79
N ILE A 59 1.57 2.76 -12.53
CA ILE A 59 0.44 2.01 -11.95
C ILE A 59 -0.23 2.90 -10.92
N GLU A 60 -1.53 3.12 -11.07
CA GLU A 60 -2.33 3.87 -10.12
C GLU A 60 -3.50 3.03 -9.61
N GLY A 61 -3.65 2.98 -8.29
CA GLY A 61 -4.70 2.23 -7.63
C GLY A 61 -5.34 2.99 -6.49
N LYS A 62 -6.67 3.07 -6.47
CA LYS A 62 -7.44 3.54 -5.33
C LYS A 62 -7.90 2.32 -4.52
N VAL A 63 -7.63 2.32 -3.23
CA VAL A 63 -7.92 1.19 -2.33
C VAL A 63 -8.71 1.69 -1.13
N SER A 64 -9.77 0.97 -0.78
CA SER A 64 -10.58 1.23 0.42
C SER A 64 -10.37 0.16 1.46
N PHE A 65 -10.17 0.59 2.70
CA PHE A 65 -9.95 -0.21 3.89
C PHE A 65 -11.12 0.00 4.86
N ASN A 66 -12.07 -0.93 4.89
CA ASN A 66 -13.18 -0.91 5.85
C ASN A 66 -12.75 -1.63 7.13
N VAL A 67 -12.81 -0.96 8.28
CA VAL A 67 -12.42 -1.56 9.57
C VAL A 67 -13.58 -2.40 10.10
N THR A 68 -13.48 -3.71 9.98
CA THR A 68 -14.52 -4.65 10.41
C THR A 68 -14.37 -5.02 11.89
N GLY A 69 -13.15 -4.98 12.42
CA GLY A 69 -12.84 -5.32 13.81
C GLY A 69 -11.60 -4.60 14.35
N ILE A 70 -11.58 -4.43 15.67
CA ILE A 70 -10.41 -3.92 16.41
C ILE A 70 -10.12 -4.93 17.51
N ARG A 71 -8.90 -5.44 17.54
CA ARG A 71 -8.36 -6.31 18.59
C ARG A 71 -7.15 -5.63 19.22
N ASP A 72 -6.55 -6.24 20.25
CA ASP A 72 -5.50 -5.64 21.07
C ASP A 72 -4.43 -4.88 20.27
N THR A 73 -3.76 -5.58 19.34
CA THR A 73 -2.62 -5.04 18.58
C THR A 73 -2.89 -4.90 17.08
N VAL A 74 -4.10 -5.26 16.62
CA VAL A 74 -4.42 -5.38 15.20
C VAL A 74 -5.82 -4.87 14.86
N TYR A 75 -5.97 -4.51 13.59
CA TYR A 75 -7.20 -4.20 12.90
C TYR A 75 -7.56 -5.35 11.97
N ASP A 76 -8.80 -5.79 12.04
CA ASP A 76 -9.40 -6.64 11.03
C ASP A 76 -10.10 -5.73 10.03
N MET A 77 -9.80 -5.91 8.75
CA MET A 77 -10.28 -5.04 7.70
C MET A 77 -10.79 -5.84 6.52
N GLN A 78 -11.82 -5.31 5.89
CA GLN A 78 -12.24 -5.70 4.56
C GLN A 78 -11.67 -4.71 3.55
N VAL A 79 -10.75 -5.17 2.70
CA VAL A 79 -10.05 -4.32 1.72
C VAL A 79 -10.60 -4.60 0.33
N ARG A 80 -10.76 -3.55 -0.48
CA ARG A 80 -11.13 -3.66 -1.89
C ARG A 80 -10.43 -2.59 -2.73
N TYR A 81 -10.15 -2.92 -3.98
CA TYR A 81 -9.75 -1.93 -4.97
C TYR A 81 -11.00 -1.16 -5.44
N ASP A 82 -10.93 0.17 -5.44
CA ASP A 82 -11.95 1.03 -6.03
C ASP A 82 -11.68 1.28 -7.50
N SER A 83 -10.40 1.41 -7.87
CA SER A 83 -9.95 1.57 -9.25
C SER A 83 -8.52 1.09 -9.40
N LEU A 84 -8.18 0.60 -10.59
CA LEU A 84 -6.85 0.23 -11.02
C LEU A 84 -6.62 0.77 -12.43
N SER A 85 -5.42 1.30 -12.67
CA SER A 85 -4.99 1.67 -14.01
C SER A 85 -3.49 1.43 -14.16
N MET A 86 -3.10 1.13 -15.39
CA MET A 86 -1.72 0.99 -15.78
C MET A 86 -1.50 1.72 -17.09
N LYS A 87 -0.40 2.46 -17.16
CA LYS A 87 0.10 3.07 -18.38
C LYS A 87 1.53 2.57 -18.59
N MET A 88 1.83 2.12 -19.79
CA MET A 88 3.18 1.78 -20.22
C MET A 88 3.56 2.61 -21.43
N ASP A 89 4.67 3.33 -21.33
CA ASP A 89 5.32 4.01 -22.45
C ASP A 89 6.45 3.11 -22.96
N LEU A 90 6.26 2.53 -24.15
CA LEU A 90 7.27 1.75 -24.86
C LEU A 90 7.88 2.60 -25.98
N PRO A 91 9.08 2.26 -26.48
CA PRO A 91 9.64 2.91 -27.66
C PRO A 91 8.74 2.86 -28.89
N THR A 92 7.89 1.83 -28.98
CA THR A 92 6.97 1.58 -30.11
C THR A 92 5.59 2.22 -29.93
N GLY A 93 5.28 2.77 -28.76
CA GLY A 93 3.98 3.39 -28.48
C GLY A 93 3.54 3.31 -27.02
N GLU A 94 2.37 3.89 -26.74
CA GLU A 94 1.77 3.91 -25.41
C GLU A 94 0.67 2.84 -25.29
N MET A 95 0.69 2.08 -24.21
CA MET A 95 -0.40 1.17 -23.82
C MET A 95 -1.05 1.64 -22.53
N LYS A 96 -2.40 1.56 -22.46
CA LYS A 96 -3.20 1.98 -21.30
C LYS A 96 -4.24 0.92 -20.96
N PHE A 97 -4.30 0.55 -19.70
CA PHE A 97 -5.24 -0.43 -19.14
C PHE A 97 -5.98 0.16 -17.94
N SER A 98 -7.23 -0.25 -17.73
CA SER A 98 -8.05 0.26 -16.62
C SER A 98 -9.12 -0.72 -16.16
N SER A 99 -9.37 -0.75 -14.85
CA SER A 99 -10.52 -1.47 -14.26
C SER A 99 -11.88 -0.86 -14.61
N GLU A 100 -11.92 0.38 -15.10
CA GLU A 100 -13.16 1.10 -15.39
C GLU A 100 -13.60 0.96 -16.85
N ARG A 101 -12.64 0.69 -17.75
CA ARG A 101 -12.86 0.71 -19.19
C ARG A 101 -11.81 -0.13 -19.91
N GLY A 102 -12.24 -0.81 -20.98
CA GLY A 102 -11.38 -1.62 -21.82
C GLY A 102 -11.86 -3.06 -21.88
N SER A 103 -11.76 -3.66 -23.07
CA SER A 103 -12.09 -5.06 -23.33
C SER A 103 -10.84 -5.93 -23.52
N ASP A 104 -9.65 -5.34 -23.37
CA ASP A 104 -8.41 -6.09 -23.40
C ASP A 104 -8.28 -7.00 -22.16
N PRO A 105 -7.47 -8.07 -22.23
CA PRO A 105 -7.32 -9.01 -21.14
C PRO A 105 -6.90 -8.36 -19.81
N PHE A 106 -6.00 -7.38 -19.83
CA PHE A 106 -5.51 -6.73 -18.61
C PHE A 106 -6.58 -5.86 -17.95
N SER A 107 -7.30 -5.05 -18.73
CA SER A 107 -8.43 -4.25 -18.22
C SER A 107 -9.53 -5.15 -17.64
N THR A 108 -9.82 -6.27 -18.31
CA THR A 108 -10.80 -7.28 -17.82
C THR A 108 -10.35 -7.88 -16.49
N ILE A 109 -9.08 -8.27 -16.38
CA ILE A 109 -8.48 -8.79 -15.14
C ILE A 109 -8.56 -7.74 -14.02
N MET A 110 -8.19 -6.48 -14.30
CA MET A 110 -8.28 -5.39 -13.33
C MET A 110 -9.71 -5.14 -12.85
N GLY A 111 -10.69 -5.25 -13.74
CA GLY A 111 -12.12 -5.18 -13.40
C GLY A 111 -12.55 -6.30 -12.44
N LYS A 112 -12.08 -7.54 -12.67
CA LYS A 112 -12.34 -8.68 -11.76
C LYS A 112 -11.68 -8.52 -10.39
N ILE A 113 -10.48 -7.94 -10.33
CA ILE A 113 -9.81 -7.63 -9.05
C ILE A 113 -10.60 -6.58 -8.28
N LYS A 114 -11.03 -5.52 -8.96
CA LYS A 114 -11.85 -4.43 -8.37
C LYS A 114 -13.16 -4.94 -7.78
N SER A 115 -13.82 -5.91 -8.41
CA SER A 115 -15.13 -6.40 -7.96
C SER A 115 -15.08 -7.26 -6.69
N ARG A 116 -13.88 -7.54 -6.16
CA ARG A 116 -13.71 -8.39 -4.98
C ARG A 116 -13.14 -7.62 -3.80
N SER A 117 -13.59 -8.03 -2.62
CA SER A 117 -13.02 -7.63 -1.35
C SER A 117 -12.36 -8.81 -0.67
N PHE A 118 -11.19 -8.60 -0.07
CA PHE A 118 -10.45 -9.63 0.66
C PHE A 118 -10.13 -9.18 2.10
N PRO A 119 -10.20 -10.10 3.08
CA PRO A 119 -9.88 -9.81 4.46
C PRO A 119 -8.38 -9.57 4.65
N VAL A 120 -8.06 -8.59 5.49
CA VAL A 120 -6.70 -8.19 5.84
C VAL A 120 -6.59 -7.97 7.34
N VAL A 121 -5.53 -8.49 7.94
CA VAL A 121 -5.14 -8.16 9.31
C VAL A 121 -3.97 -7.20 9.26
N MET A 122 -4.11 -6.03 9.89
CA MET A 122 -3.07 -4.99 9.94
C MET A 122 -2.74 -4.66 11.39
N SER A 123 -1.46 -4.52 11.73
CA SER A 123 -1.06 -4.04 13.05
C SER A 123 -1.51 -2.59 13.28
N LYS A 124 -1.60 -2.17 14.55
CA LYS A 124 -1.79 -0.75 14.90
C LYS A 124 -0.68 0.18 14.39
N LYS A 125 0.44 -0.35 13.92
CA LYS A 125 1.54 0.41 13.28
C LYS A 125 1.40 0.52 11.75
N GLY A 126 0.33 -0.02 11.17
CA GLY A 126 0.10 0.00 9.71
C GLY A 126 0.75 -1.16 8.95
N LYS A 127 1.52 -2.03 9.61
CA LYS A 127 2.09 -3.24 8.96
C LYS A 127 0.99 -4.26 8.67
N ILE A 128 0.88 -4.71 7.42
CA ILE A 128 0.04 -5.86 7.03
C ILE A 128 0.64 -7.14 7.65
N ILE A 129 -0.19 -7.88 8.38
CA ILE A 129 0.19 -9.14 9.05
C ILE A 129 -0.24 -10.33 8.19
N SER A 130 -1.47 -10.30 7.70
CA SER A 130 -1.98 -11.35 6.81
C SER A 130 -3.00 -10.79 5.82
N VAL A 131 -3.08 -11.50 4.70
CA VAL A 131 -4.09 -11.33 3.67
C VAL A 131 -4.60 -12.74 3.38
N SER A 132 -5.91 -12.92 3.25
CA SER A 132 -6.50 -14.24 3.00
C SER A 132 -7.51 -14.17 1.86
N GLY A 133 -7.70 -15.29 1.15
CA GLY A 133 -8.69 -15.38 0.08
C GLY A 133 -8.25 -14.73 -1.24
N ILE A 134 -6.97 -14.39 -1.38
CA ILE A 134 -6.41 -13.87 -2.64
C ILE A 134 -5.99 -14.98 -3.60
N GLU A 135 -5.91 -16.22 -3.13
CA GLU A 135 -5.47 -17.38 -3.91
C GLU A 135 -6.41 -17.62 -5.09
N SER A 136 -7.72 -17.55 -4.84
CA SER A 136 -8.74 -17.66 -5.89
C SER A 136 -8.63 -16.55 -6.94
N LEU A 137 -8.32 -15.32 -6.50
CA LEU A 137 -8.08 -14.18 -7.37
C LEU A 137 -6.85 -14.42 -8.25
N VAL A 138 -5.74 -14.85 -7.67
CA VAL A 138 -4.49 -15.11 -8.41
C VAL A 138 -4.70 -16.22 -9.45
N THR A 139 -5.35 -17.32 -9.08
CA THR A 139 -5.65 -18.42 -10.02
C THR A 139 -6.53 -17.96 -11.18
N GLU A 140 -7.56 -17.16 -10.91
CA GLU A 140 -8.42 -16.60 -11.97
C GLU A 140 -7.68 -15.63 -12.89
N ILE A 141 -6.72 -14.87 -12.35
CA ILE A 141 -5.86 -13.97 -13.13
C ILE A 141 -4.96 -14.77 -14.07
N VAL A 142 -4.26 -15.78 -13.53
CA VAL A 142 -3.34 -16.63 -14.30
C VAL A 142 -4.09 -17.35 -15.42
N ASN A 143 -5.28 -17.89 -15.13
CA ASN A 143 -6.10 -18.57 -16.15
C ASN A 143 -6.71 -17.62 -17.19
N ALA A 144 -6.77 -16.32 -16.90
CA ALA A 144 -7.30 -15.30 -17.82
C ALA A 144 -6.20 -14.65 -18.67
N MET A 145 -4.92 -14.94 -18.40
CA MET A 145 -3.83 -14.53 -19.27
C MET A 145 -3.78 -15.49 -20.47
N PRO A 146 -3.77 -14.98 -21.71
CA PRO A 146 -3.48 -15.82 -22.88
C PRO A 146 -2.04 -16.33 -22.80
N ASP A 147 -1.82 -17.56 -23.30
CA ASP A 147 -0.50 -18.20 -23.41
C ASP A 147 0.53 -17.35 -24.17
#